data_AF-A0A7X8CP60-F1
#
_entry.id   AF-A0A7X8CP60-F1
#
_cell.length_a   1.000
_cell.length_b   1.000
_cell.length_c   1.000
_cell.angle_alpha   90.00
_cell.angle_beta   90.00
_cell.angle_gamma   90.00
#
_symmetry.space_group_name_H-M   'P 1'
#
loop_
_entity.id
_entity.type
_entity.pdbx_description
1 polymer ?
#
loop_
_entity_poly.entity_id
_entity_poly.type
_entity_poly.pdbx_seq_one_letter_code
_entity_poly.pdbx_strand_id
1 'polypeptide(L)'
;MMKSFPVKRAIILLISFFVVLKICDAQQYKRSIRNPERQLFGKSLNNKTVKYRESREVVRAKKKQAANQKRLDKEYYAYVKKQRKHNIDIQSPEVKARMIENRKDSDQRFRDKKKNIKEKSRKAGRKYD
;
A
#
# COMPACT_ATOMS: atom_id res chain seq x y z
N MET A 1 13.49 10.88 64.42
CA MET A 1 14.65 11.76 64.16
C MET A 1 14.84 11.90 62.66
N MET A 2 14.14 12.85 62.03
CA MET A 2 14.19 13.04 60.59
C MET A 2 15.46 13.80 60.25
N LYS A 3 16.41 13.13 59.58
CA LYS A 3 17.63 13.76 59.05
C LYS A 3 17.19 14.86 58.10
N SER A 4 17.44 16.12 58.47
CA SER A 4 17.16 17.27 57.62
C SER A 4 17.92 17.08 56.31
N PHE A 5 17.18 16.85 55.24
CA PHE A 5 17.77 16.73 53.91
C PHE A 5 18.43 18.08 53.60
N PRO A 6 19.74 18.14 53.36
CA PRO A 6 20.42 19.42 53.18
C PRO A 6 19.85 20.09 51.93
N VAL A 7 19.16 21.22 52.12
CA VAL A 7 18.42 21.97 51.08
C VAL A 7 19.29 22.21 49.84
N LYS A 8 20.59 22.45 50.04
CA LYS A 8 21.57 22.59 48.96
C LYS A 8 21.65 21.34 48.05
N ARG A 9 21.62 20.13 48.61
CA ARG A 9 21.62 18.88 47.83
C ARG A 9 20.28 18.66 47.12
N ALA A 10 19.17 19.05 47.73
CA ALA A 10 17.86 18.98 47.09
C ALA A 10 17.77 19.91 45.87
N ILE A 11 18.29 21.15 45.99
CA ILE A 11 18.36 22.11 44.87
C ILE A 11 19.25 21.58 43.74
N ILE A 12 20.42 21.04 44.05
CA ILE A 12 21.33 20.45 43.04
C ILE A 12 20.65 19.27 42.33
N LEU A 13 19.99 18.39 43.09
CA LEU A 13 19.25 17.26 42.51
C LEU A 13 18.12 17.74 41.60
N LEU A 14 17.38 18.77 42.01
CA LEU A 14 16.28 19.35 41.25
C LEU A 14 16.80 19.97 39.94
N ILE A 15 17.87 20.77 39.99
CA ILE A 15 18.52 21.32 38.79
C ILE A 15 18.99 20.19 37.86
N SER A 16 19.68 19.18 38.39
CA SER A 16 20.17 18.06 37.60
C SER A 16 19.02 17.27 36.94
N PHE A 17 17.89 17.13 37.62
CA PHE A 17 16.69 16.49 37.08
C PHE A 17 16.10 17.27 35.90
N PHE A 18 15.99 18.60 36.01
CA PHE A 18 15.52 19.45 34.90
C PHE A 18 16.46 19.41 33.69
N VAL A 19 17.77 19.36 33.91
CA VAL A 19 18.75 19.23 32.81
C VAL A 19 18.60 17.90 32.08
N VAL A 20 18.45 16.79 32.83
CA VAL A 20 18.25 15.46 32.25
C VAL A 20 16.93 15.37 31.48
N LEU A 21 15.84 15.94 31.99
CA LEU A 21 14.56 16.01 31.27
C LEU A 21 14.69 16.72 29.92
N LYS A 22 15.42 17.84 29.86
CA LYS A 22 15.62 18.59 28.61
C LYS A 22 16.49 17.87 27.59
N ILE A 23 17.50 17.12 28.05
CA ILE A 23 18.32 16.28 27.16
C ILE A 23 17.49 15.10 26.62
N CYS A 24 16.60 14.53 27.42
CA CYS A 24 15.71 13.45 27.01
C CYS A 24 14.69 13.91 25.95
N ASP A 25 14.07 15.09 26.16
CA ASP A 25 13.18 15.73 25.16
C ASP A 25 13.94 16.01 23.86
N ALA A 26 15.19 16.50 23.93
CA ALA A 26 16.01 16.77 22.76
C ALA A 26 16.35 15.50 21.94
N GLN A 27 16.53 14.36 22.61
CA GLN A 27 16.76 13.07 21.95
C GLN A 27 15.50 12.46 21.33
N GLN A 28 14.31 12.84 21.79
CA GLN A 28 13.03 12.41 21.22
C GLN A 28 12.86 12.87 19.76
N TYR A 29 13.57 13.92 19.34
CA TYR A 29 13.57 14.45 17.97
C TYR A 29 14.59 13.80 17.01
N LYS A 30 15.19 12.65 17.36
CA LYS A 30 16.08 11.88 16.44
C LYS A 30 15.45 11.56 15.08
N ARG A 31 14.13 11.60 14.97
CA ARG A 31 13.41 11.60 13.69
C ARG A 31 12.87 13.00 13.47
N SER A 32 13.30 13.65 12.38
CA SER A 32 12.75 14.91 11.87
C SER A 32 11.27 15.02 12.22
N ILE A 33 10.88 16.10 12.91
CA ILE A 33 9.45 16.44 13.09
C ILE A 33 8.83 16.40 11.69
N ARG A 34 7.90 15.47 11.46
CA ARG A 34 7.29 15.31 10.14
C ARG A 34 6.44 16.57 9.89
N ASN A 35 6.97 17.48 9.08
CA ASN A 35 6.38 18.76 8.68
C ASN A 35 6.25 19.78 9.83
N PRO A 36 7.36 20.43 10.26
CA PRO A 36 7.34 21.48 11.29
C PRO A 36 6.46 22.68 10.87
N GLU A 37 6.35 22.91 9.56
CA GLU A 37 5.42 23.84 8.92
C GLU A 37 3.96 23.65 9.35
N ARG A 38 3.53 22.43 9.68
CA ARG A 38 2.14 22.16 10.07
C ARG A 38 1.81 22.64 11.47
N GLN A 39 2.80 22.69 12.37
CA GLN A 39 2.63 23.26 13.72
C GLN A 39 2.58 24.79 13.67
N LEU A 40 3.40 25.41 12.82
CA LEU A 40 3.48 26.87 12.70
C LEU A 40 2.34 27.47 11.87
N PHE A 41 1.97 26.82 10.76
CA PHE A 41 1.03 27.35 9.77
C PHE A 41 -0.31 26.58 9.71
N GLY A 42 -0.50 25.57 10.55
CA GLY A 42 -1.69 24.71 10.58
C GLY A 42 -1.85 23.78 9.35
N LYS A 43 -1.05 23.98 8.30
CA LYS A 43 -1.09 23.24 7.04
C LYS A 43 0.34 23.03 6.52
N SER A 44 0.58 21.89 5.88
CA SER A 44 1.84 21.65 5.16
C SER A 44 1.83 22.44 3.85
N LEU A 45 2.78 23.35 3.67
CA LEU A 45 2.90 24.20 2.48
C LEU A 45 3.25 23.37 1.25
N ASN A 46 3.91 22.22 1.44
CA ASN A 46 4.26 21.26 0.38
C ASN A 46 3.07 20.49 -0.22
N ASN A 47 1.87 20.54 0.38
CA ASN A 47 0.70 19.77 -0.10
C ASN A 47 -0.22 20.56 -1.04
N LYS A 48 0.15 21.78 -1.46
CA LYS A 48 -0.66 22.56 -2.40
C LYS A 48 -0.49 22.04 -3.83
N THR A 49 -1.09 20.90 -4.13
CA THR A 49 -1.21 20.42 -5.51
C THR A 49 -2.19 21.33 -6.25
N VAL A 50 -1.67 22.21 -7.10
CA VAL A 50 -2.49 23.01 -8.00
C VAL A 50 -3.18 22.04 -8.96
N LYS A 51 -4.52 21.95 -8.87
CA LYS A 51 -5.31 21.12 -9.79
C LYS A 51 -5.34 21.81 -11.15
N TYR A 52 -4.38 21.48 -12.02
CA TYR A 52 -4.43 21.92 -13.41
C TYR A 52 -5.58 21.20 -14.13
N ARG A 53 -6.53 21.97 -14.65
CA ARG A 53 -7.58 21.43 -15.51
C ARG A 53 -7.01 21.25 -16.91
N GLU A 54 -6.94 20.00 -17.38
CA GLU A 54 -6.53 19.71 -18.75
C GLU A 54 -7.47 20.38 -19.76
N SER A 55 -6.93 20.74 -20.92
CA SER A 55 -7.74 21.31 -22.00
C SER A 55 -8.79 20.30 -22.48
N ARG A 56 -9.95 20.81 -22.94
CA ARG A 56 -11.07 19.97 -23.39
C ARG A 56 -10.67 19.01 -24.52
N GLU A 57 -9.74 19.42 -25.37
CA GLU A 57 -9.24 18.63 -26.49
C GLU A 57 -8.42 17.44 -26.03
N VAL A 58 -7.50 17.65 -25.08
CA VAL A 58 -6.68 16.57 -24.49
C VAL A 58 -7.58 15.54 -23.81
N VAL A 59 -8.60 15.98 -23.06
CA VAL A 59 -9.56 15.07 -22.42
C VAL A 59 -10.32 14.25 -23.46
N ARG A 60 -10.76 14.87 -24.57
CA ARG A 60 -11.45 14.16 -25.67
C ARG A 60 -10.52 13.16 -26.35
N ALA A 61 -9.27 13.52 -26.60
CA ALA A 61 -8.26 12.64 -27.20
C ALA A 61 -7.98 11.42 -26.31
N LYS A 62 -7.74 11.63 -25.02
CA LYS A 62 -7.57 10.54 -24.03
C LYS A 62 -8.78 9.62 -23.98
N LYS A 63 -10.00 10.18 -24.02
CA LYS A 63 -11.24 9.38 -24.04
C LYS A 63 -11.33 8.51 -25.30
N LYS A 64 -11.00 9.06 -26.48
CA LYS A 64 -10.95 8.29 -27.73
C LYS A 64 -9.90 7.17 -27.66
N GLN A 65 -8.70 7.48 -27.16
CA GLN A 65 -7.65 6.48 -26.98
C GLN A 65 -8.09 5.36 -26.03
N ALA A 66 -8.70 5.69 -24.89
CA ALA A 66 -9.21 4.71 -23.95
C ALA A 66 -10.35 3.85 -24.53
N ALA A 67 -11.22 4.44 -25.36
CA ALA A 67 -12.28 3.69 -26.04
C ALA A 67 -11.70 2.71 -27.08
N ASN A 68 -10.70 3.14 -27.85
CA ASN A 68 -10.00 2.29 -28.80
C ASN A 68 -9.24 1.17 -28.10
N GLN A 69 -8.52 1.47 -27.02
CA GLN A 69 -7.84 0.44 -26.23
C GLN A 69 -8.81 -0.60 -25.70
N LYS A 70 -9.96 -0.16 -25.15
CA LYS A 70 -11.01 -1.08 -24.69
C LYS A 70 -11.56 -1.96 -25.81
N ARG A 71 -11.66 -1.46 -27.04
CA ARG A 71 -12.04 -2.29 -28.19
C ARG A 71 -10.98 -3.31 -28.52
N LEU A 72 -9.71 -2.89 -28.63
CA LEU A 72 -8.58 -3.77 -28.90
C LEU A 72 -8.46 -4.87 -27.85
N ASP A 73 -8.60 -4.52 -26.57
CA ASP A 73 -8.55 -5.49 -25.48
C ASP A 73 -9.68 -6.52 -25.61
N LYS A 74 -10.91 -6.09 -25.95
CA LYS A 74 -12.04 -7.01 -26.17
C LYS A 74 -11.80 -7.95 -27.35
N GLU A 75 -11.33 -7.42 -28.48
CA GLU A 75 -11.01 -8.20 -29.68
C GLU A 75 -9.89 -9.22 -29.39
N TYR A 76 -8.86 -8.80 -28.67
CA TYR A 76 -7.78 -9.66 -28.20
C TYR A 76 -8.28 -10.76 -27.27
N TYR A 77 -9.12 -10.45 -26.28
CA TYR A 77 -9.70 -11.47 -25.39
C TYR A 77 -10.57 -12.48 -26.15
N ALA A 78 -11.34 -12.02 -27.14
CA ALA A 78 -12.14 -12.90 -28.00
C ALA A 78 -11.24 -13.82 -28.84
N TYR A 79 -10.16 -13.27 -29.42
CA TYR A 79 -9.16 -14.04 -30.16
C TYR A 79 -8.49 -15.11 -29.29
N VAL A 80 -7.99 -14.74 -28.11
CA VAL A 80 -7.36 -15.67 -27.17
C VAL A 80 -8.33 -16.77 -26.75
N LYS A 81 -9.61 -16.43 -26.50
CA LYS A 81 -10.64 -17.43 -26.18
C LYS A 81 -10.86 -18.41 -27.33
N LYS A 82 -10.95 -17.91 -28.56
CA LYS A 82 -11.09 -18.74 -29.77
C LYS A 82 -9.90 -19.67 -29.95
N GLN A 83 -8.68 -19.14 -29.81
CA GLN A 83 -7.45 -19.91 -29.95
C GLN A 83 -7.32 -21.00 -28.88
N ARG A 84 -7.65 -20.68 -27.62
CA ARG A 84 -7.66 -21.69 -26.55
C ARG A 84 -8.65 -22.83 -26.81
N LYS A 85 -9.83 -22.51 -27.35
CA LYS A 85 -10.82 -23.53 -27.73
C LYS A 85 -10.28 -24.39 -28.87
N HIS A 86 -9.82 -23.76 -29.94
CA HIS A 86 -9.23 -24.44 -31.10
C HIS A 86 -8.08 -25.39 -30.71
N ASN A 87 -7.19 -24.95 -29.82
CA ASN A 87 -6.08 -25.77 -29.35
C ASN A 87 -6.52 -27.04 -28.62
N ILE A 88 -7.68 -27.03 -27.95
CA ILE A 88 -8.29 -28.22 -27.35
C ILE A 88 -8.94 -29.06 -28.45
N ASP A 89 -9.71 -28.42 -29.34
CA ASP A 89 -10.49 -29.09 -30.38
C ASP A 89 -9.63 -29.91 -31.37
N ILE A 90 -8.39 -29.48 -31.65
CA ILE A 90 -7.44 -30.20 -32.52
C ILE A 90 -6.94 -31.51 -31.89
N GLN A 91 -6.92 -31.63 -30.56
CA GLN A 91 -6.26 -32.76 -29.89
C GLN A 91 -7.06 -34.07 -30.03
N SER A 92 -6.38 -35.19 -29.77
CA SER A 92 -7.03 -36.49 -29.62
C SER A 92 -8.00 -36.51 -28.42
N PRO A 93 -9.04 -37.37 -28.41
CA PRO A 93 -10.04 -37.40 -27.34
C PRO A 93 -9.48 -37.60 -25.93
N GLU A 94 -8.46 -38.46 -25.80
CA GLU A 94 -7.78 -38.70 -24.53
C GLU A 94 -7.04 -37.46 -24.02
N VAL A 95 -6.31 -36.78 -24.91
CA VAL A 95 -5.60 -35.54 -24.57
C VAL A 95 -6.59 -34.43 -24.22
N LYS A 96 -7.73 -34.34 -24.90
CA LYS A 96 -8.81 -33.41 -24.53
C LYS A 96 -9.28 -33.61 -23.09
N ALA A 97 -9.53 -34.86 -22.69
CA ALA A 97 -9.95 -35.19 -21.33
C ALA A 97 -8.90 -34.74 -20.30
N ARG A 98 -7.63 -35.08 -20.53
CA ARG A 98 -6.51 -34.66 -19.67
C ARG A 98 -6.36 -33.14 -19.59
N MET A 99 -6.51 -32.43 -20.71
CA MET A 99 -6.42 -30.96 -20.73
C MET A 99 -7.57 -30.31 -19.94
N ILE A 100 -8.78 -30.86 -20.01
CA ILE A 100 -9.94 -30.36 -19.26
C ILE A 100 -9.72 -30.59 -17.76
N GLU A 101 -9.22 -31.75 -17.36
CA GLU A 101 -8.91 -32.08 -15.96
C GLU A 101 -7.79 -31.17 -15.41
N ASN A 102 -6.67 -31.05 -16.14
CA ASN A 102 -5.56 -30.16 -15.77
C ASN A 102 -6.02 -28.71 -15.58
N ARG A 103 -6.95 -28.25 -16.44
CA ARG A 103 -7.52 -26.91 -16.32
C ARG A 103 -8.34 -26.75 -15.03
N LYS A 104 -9.17 -27.74 -14.69
CA LYS A 104 -9.96 -27.72 -13.45
C LYS A 104 -9.06 -27.68 -12.22
N ASP A 105 -8.01 -28.51 -12.19
CA ASP A 105 -7.04 -28.55 -11.08
C ASP A 105 -6.29 -27.22 -10.96
N SER A 106 -5.81 -26.66 -12.07
CA SER A 106 -5.15 -25.35 -12.08
C SER A 106 -6.06 -24.23 -11.56
N ASP A 107 -7.31 -24.19 -12.00
CA ASP A 107 -8.30 -23.20 -11.53
C ASP A 107 -8.58 -23.33 -10.03
N GLN A 108 -8.65 -24.57 -9.51
CA GLN A 108 -8.83 -24.84 -8.09
C GLN A 108 -7.61 -24.39 -7.27
N ARG A 109 -6.39 -24.77 -7.68
CA ARG A 109 -5.14 -24.33 -7.04
C ARG A 109 -5.01 -22.80 -7.02
N PHE A 110 -5.41 -22.13 -8.11
CA PHE A 110 -5.40 -20.67 -8.17
C PHE A 110 -6.37 -20.04 -7.14
N ARG A 111 -7.59 -20.58 -7.04
CA ARG A 111 -8.59 -20.13 -6.05
C ARG A 111 -8.07 -20.30 -4.62
N ASP A 112 -7.48 -21.45 -4.33
CA ASP A 112 -6.96 -21.76 -3.00
C ASP A 112 -5.75 -20.91 -2.66
N LYS A 113 -4.83 -20.69 -3.61
CA LYS A 113 -3.72 -19.73 -3.46
C LYS A 113 -4.25 -18.32 -3.16
N LYS A 114 -5.28 -17.87 -3.87
CA LYS A 114 -5.89 -16.54 -3.65
C LYS A 114 -6.52 -16.42 -2.26
N LYS A 115 -7.23 -17.45 -1.78
CA LYS A 115 -7.77 -17.51 -0.42
C LYS A 115 -6.67 -17.45 0.63
N ASN A 116 -5.62 -18.26 0.47
CA ASN A 116 -4.48 -18.31 1.37
C ASN A 116 -3.76 -16.95 1.47
N ILE A 117 -3.57 -16.26 0.35
CA ILE A 117 -2.97 -14.90 0.34
C ILE A 117 -3.88 -13.92 1.10
N LYS A 118 -5.18 -13.95 0.86
CA LYS A 118 -6.15 -13.08 1.55
C LYS A 118 -6.14 -13.31 3.06
N GLU A 119 -6.09 -14.57 3.50
CA GLU A 119 -6.02 -14.91 4.92
C GLU A 119 -4.70 -14.48 5.56
N LYS A 120 -3.57 -14.73 4.90
CA LYS A 120 -2.25 -14.28 5.37
C LYS A 120 -2.20 -12.75 5.49
N SER A 121 -2.70 -12.04 4.49
CA SER A 121 -2.80 -10.57 4.51
C SER A 121 -3.68 -10.07 5.66
N ARG A 122 -4.83 -10.70 5.90
CA ARG A 122 -5.73 -10.34 7.02
C ARG A 122 -5.09 -10.61 8.39
N LYS A 123 -4.37 -11.73 8.55
CA LYS A 123 -3.62 -12.05 9.77
C LYS A 123 -2.47 -11.07 10.00
N ALA A 124 -1.77 -10.68 8.94
CA ALA A 124 -0.69 -9.70 9.01
C ALA A 124 -1.22 -8.31 9.39
N GLY A 125 -2.33 -7.85 8.79
CA GLY A 125 -3.00 -6.59 9.17
C GLY A 125 -3.30 -6.57 10.67
N ARG A 126 -4.00 -7.58 11.20
CA ARG A 126 -4.31 -7.69 12.64
C ARG A 126 -3.10 -7.74 13.59
N LYS A 127 -1.90 -8.06 13.10
CA LYS A 127 -0.68 -8.12 13.93
C LYS A 127 0.02 -6.76 14.01
N TYR A 128 -0.15 -5.92 12.99
CA TYR A 128 0.56 -4.65 12.84
C TYR A 128 -0.36 -3.42 12.80
N ASP A 129 -1.68 -3.63 12.85
CA ASP A 129 -2.71 -2.66 13.24
C ASP A 129 -2.84 -2.63 14.77
#